data_AF-A0A7C1RHN3-F1
#
_entry.id   AF-A0A7C1RHN3-F1
#
_cell.length_a   1.000
_cell.length_b   1.000
_cell.length_c   1.000
_cell.angle_alpha   90.00
_cell.angle_beta   90.00
_cell.angle_gamma   90.00
#
_symmetry.space_group_name_H-M   'P 1'
#
loop_
_entity.id
_entity.type
_entity.pdbx_description
1 polymer ?
#
loop_
_entity_poly.entity_id
_entity_poly.type
_entity_poly.pdbx_seq_one_letter_code
_entity_poly.pdbx_strand_id
1 'polypeptide(L)'
;MPGMTAMGEIIYLLVCVAGLHEFKIPDICMVYHLRPQYEMTQTELNGKVIYICEQAKLVAIAHGDHVTRCEIVEEIPKYVTPIDPVIEELKT
;
A
#
# COMPACT_ATOMS: atom_id res chain seq x y z
N MET A 1 9.98 17.95 -16.29
CA MET A 1 9.33 18.55 -15.11
C MET A 1 9.00 17.40 -14.17
N PRO A 2 9.38 17.42 -12.89
CA PRO A 2 9.07 16.33 -11.98
C PRO A 2 7.54 16.28 -11.79
N GLY A 3 6.94 15.10 -11.95
CA GLY A 3 5.50 14.91 -11.79
C GLY A 3 5.06 15.37 -10.41
N MET A 4 4.01 16.18 -10.37
CA MET A 4 3.33 16.59 -9.14
C MET A 4 2.04 15.78 -9.06
N THR A 5 1.75 15.21 -7.89
CA THR A 5 0.50 14.51 -7.64
C THR A 5 -0.48 15.50 -7.01
N ALA A 6 -1.65 15.63 -7.64
CA ALA A 6 -2.63 16.63 -7.24
C ALA A 6 -3.37 16.22 -5.96
N MET A 7 -3.82 17.22 -5.19
CA MET A 7 -4.72 17.00 -4.06
C MET A 7 -6.01 16.31 -4.54
N GLY A 8 -6.38 15.21 -3.89
CA GLY A 8 -7.58 14.43 -4.23
C GLY A 8 -7.40 13.38 -5.33
N GLU A 9 -6.24 13.30 -5.97
CA GLU A 9 -5.89 12.19 -6.88
C GLU A 9 -5.79 10.88 -6.10
N ILE A 10 -6.39 9.80 -6.61
CA ILE A 10 -6.32 8.49 -5.95
C ILE A 10 -5.05 7.79 -6.39
N ILE A 11 -4.26 7.37 -5.41
CA ILE A 11 -3.05 6.58 -5.60
C ILE A 11 -3.34 5.17 -5.11
N TYR A 12 -3.07 4.18 -5.94
CA TYR A 12 -3.26 2.78 -5.60
C TYR A 12 -1.94 2.19 -5.10
N LEU A 13 -1.89 1.76 -3.84
CA LEU A 13 -0.75 1.07 -3.27
C LEU A 13 -1.04 -0.42 -3.16
N LEU A 14 -0.34 -1.24 -3.93
CA LEU A 14 -0.40 -2.69 -3.84
C LEU A 14 0.57 -3.19 -2.77
N VAL A 15 0.09 -3.96 -1.80
CA VAL A 15 0.90 -4.66 -0.80
C VAL A 15 0.57 -6.14 -0.87
N CYS A 16 1.58 -6.98 -1.11
CA CYS A 16 1.45 -8.43 -1.07
C CYS A 16 2.25 -9.00 0.09
N VAL A 17 1.63 -9.93 0.81
CA VAL A 17 2.23 -10.68 1.91
C VAL A 17 2.33 -12.14 1.46
N ALA A 18 3.46 -12.78 1.80
CA ALA A 18 3.69 -14.16 1.47
C ALA A 18 2.59 -15.06 2.04
N GLY A 19 2.06 -15.93 1.19
CA GLY A 19 1.19 -17.00 1.66
C GLY A 19 1.99 -18.06 2.41
N LEU A 20 1.29 -18.88 3.21
CA LEU A 20 1.93 -20.02 3.85
C LEU A 20 2.37 -21.04 2.79
N HIS A 21 3.67 -21.03 2.49
CA HIS A 21 4.30 -21.90 1.49
C HIS A 21 4.01 -23.38 1.70
N GLU A 22 3.94 -23.82 2.96
CA GLU A 22 3.63 -25.21 3.34
C GLU A 22 2.25 -25.68 2.85
N PHE A 23 1.30 -24.75 2.73
CA PHE A 23 -0.05 -25.03 2.28
C PHE A 23 -0.27 -24.68 0.80
N LYS A 24 0.79 -24.30 0.06
CA LYS A 24 0.72 -23.80 -1.33
C LYS A 24 -0.28 -22.65 -1.49
N ILE A 25 -0.47 -21.86 -0.44
CA ILE A 25 -1.33 -20.68 -0.48
C ILE A 25 -0.57 -19.61 -1.25
N PRO A 26 -1.15 -19.03 -2.31
CA PRO A 26 -0.51 -17.94 -3.05
C PRO A 26 -0.41 -16.69 -2.16
N ASP A 27 0.48 -15.77 -2.54
CA ASP A 27 0.59 -14.46 -1.90
C ASP A 27 -0.76 -13.76 -1.83
N ILE A 28 -1.04 -13.18 -0.67
CA ILE A 28 -2.24 -12.40 -0.44
C ILE A 28 -1.89 -10.95 -0.74
N CYS A 29 -2.49 -10.41 -1.80
CA CYS A 29 -2.31 -9.03 -2.20
C CYS A 29 -3.53 -8.19 -1.81
N MET A 30 -3.27 -6.99 -1.31
CA MET A 30 -4.27 -5.98 -0.97
C MET A 30 -3.90 -4.67 -1.69
N VAL A 31 -4.90 -3.95 -2.19
CA VAL A 31 -4.71 -2.60 -2.74
C VAL A 31 -5.33 -1.59 -1.80
N TYR A 32 -4.56 -0.57 -1.43
CA TYR A 32 -5.01 0.57 -0.63
C TYR A 32 -5.24 1.78 -1.51
N HIS A 33 -6.35 2.48 -1.26
CA HIS A 33 -6.62 3.80 -1.84
C HIS A 33 -6.00 4.89 -0.96
N LEU A 34 -4.97 5.55 -1.46
CA LEU A 34 -4.35 6.69 -0.80
C LEU A 34 -4.81 7.96 -1.48
N ARG A 35 -5.39 8.90 -0.73
CA ARG A 35 -5.74 10.23 -1.22
C ARG A 35 -4.86 11.28 -0.55
N PRO A 36 -3.97 11.96 -1.29
CA PRO A 36 -3.25 13.11 -0.78
C PRO A 36 -4.23 14.18 -0.28
N GLN A 37 -3.99 14.65 0.95
CA GLN A 37 -4.75 15.74 1.56
C GLN A 37 -4.27 17.13 1.11
N TYR A 38 -3.13 17.19 0.43
CA TYR A 38 -2.51 18.39 -0.12
C TYR A 38 -1.71 18.00 -1.36
N GLU A 39 -1.30 18.99 -2.16
CA GLU A 39 -0.46 18.78 -3.34
C GLU A 39 0.95 18.35 -2.94
N MET A 40 1.45 17.26 -3.52
CA MET A 40 2.75 16.68 -3.15
C MET A 40 3.63 16.49 -4.37
N THR A 41 4.94 16.64 -4.16
CA THR A 41 5.92 16.24 -5.16
C THR A 41 6.03 14.72 -5.23
N GLN A 42 6.44 14.17 -6.38
CA GLN A 42 6.69 12.72 -6.51
C GLN A 42 7.69 12.21 -5.46
N THR A 43 8.68 13.02 -5.08
CA THR A 43 9.68 12.66 -4.05
C THR A 43 9.04 12.47 -2.68
N GLU A 44 8.15 13.38 -2.28
CA GLU A 44 7.42 13.27 -1.01
C GLU A 44 6.47 12.07 -1.01
N LEU A 45 5.77 11.86 -2.12
CA LEU A 45 4.90 10.70 -2.29
C LEU A 45 5.70 9.39 -2.16
N ASN A 46 6.81 9.27 -2.87
CA ASN A 46 7.68 8.10 -2.82
C ASN A 46 8.19 7.86 -1.39
N GLY A 47 8.59 8.92 -0.68
CA GLY A 47 9.02 8.83 0.72
C GLY A 47 7.91 8.31 1.64
N LYS A 48 6.66 8.77 1.46
CA LYS A 48 5.50 8.28 2.22
C LYS A 48 5.18 6.82 1.90
N VAL A 49 5.23 6.43 0.63
CA VAL A 49 5.01 5.04 0.22
C VAL A 49 6.08 4.13 0.81
N ILE A 50 7.36 4.50 0.75
CA ILE A 50 8.45 3.76 1.39
C ILE A 50 8.17 3.56 2.87
N TYR A 51 7.76 4.63 3.58
CA TYR A 51 7.41 4.54 5.00
C TYR A 51 6.27 3.56 5.26
N ILE A 52 5.18 3.61 4.49
CA ILE A 52 4.05 2.68 4.60
C ILE A 52 4.51 1.24 4.35
N CYS A 53 5.32 1.01 3.32
CA CYS A 53 5.86 -0.31 3.00
C CYS A 53 6.73 -0.87 4.13
N GLU A 54 7.59 -0.04 4.75
CA GLU A 54 8.40 -0.46 5.89
C GLU A 54 7.55 -0.77 7.13
N GLN A 55 6.49 0.00 7.39
CA GLN A 55 5.54 -0.33 8.48
C GLN A 55 4.81 -1.64 8.21
N ALA A 56 4.35 -1.88 6.98
CA ALA A 56 3.71 -3.13 6.59
C ALA A 56 4.66 -4.33 6.77
N LYS A 57 5.95 -4.17 6.43
CA LYS A 57 6.98 -5.20 6.67
C LYS A 57 7.13 -5.51 8.15
N LEU A 58 7.23 -4.48 9.00
CA LEU A 58 7.38 -4.66 10.45
C LEU A 58 6.19 -5.41 11.05
N VAL A 59 4.96 -5.04 10.65
CA VAL A 59 3.74 -5.73 11.09
C VAL A 59 3.71 -7.17 10.60
N ALA A 60 4.03 -7.42 9.33
CA ALA A 60 4.09 -8.78 8.78
C ALA A 60 5.09 -9.65 9.57
N ILE A 61 6.30 -9.14 9.82
CA ILE A 61 7.32 -9.86 10.61
C ILE A 61 6.81 -10.18 12.01
N ALA A 62 6.11 -9.26 12.67
CA ALA A 62 5.54 -9.49 14.00
C ALA A 62 4.50 -10.63 14.03
N HIS A 63 3.83 -10.89 12.90
CA HIS A 63 2.88 -11.99 12.73
C HIS A 63 3.49 -13.26 12.14
N GLY A 64 4.81 -13.29 11.88
CA GLY A 64 5.49 -14.43 11.27
C GLY A 64 5.38 -14.48 9.74
N ASP A 65 4.86 -13.42 9.12
CA ASP A 65 4.72 -13.25 7.69
C ASP A 65 5.86 -12.38 7.12
N HIS A 66 5.89 -12.20 5.79
CA HIS A 66 6.78 -11.23 5.14
C HIS A 66 6.10 -10.57 3.94
N VAL A 67 6.33 -9.26 3.76
CA VAL A 67 5.85 -8.52 2.58
C VAL A 67 6.71 -8.89 1.37
N THR A 68 6.10 -9.42 0.31
CA THR A 68 6.76 -9.82 -0.93
C THR A 68 6.75 -8.70 -1.97
N ARG A 69 5.71 -7.86 -1.99
CA ARG A 69 5.61 -6.70 -2.89
C ARG A 69 5.00 -5.51 -2.16
N CYS A 70 5.50 -4.31 -2.43
CA CYS A 70 4.90 -3.06 -2.01
C CYS A 70 5.24 -1.97 -3.02
N GLU A 71 4.26 -1.55 -3.83
CA GLU A 71 4.49 -0.62 -4.95
C GLU A 71 3.23 0.17 -5.33
N ILE A 72 3.44 1.36 -5.90
CA ILE A 72 2.36 2.14 -6.51
C ILE A 72 1.98 1.47 -7.83
N VAL A 73 0.68 1.28 -8.06
CA VAL A 73 0.14 0.76 -9.32
C VAL A 73 -0.77 1.80 -9.97
N GLU A 74 -0.81 1.83 -11.30
CA GLU A 74 -1.68 2.75 -12.06
C GLU A 74 -3.16 2.33 -12.00
N GLU A 75 -3.40 1.01 -11.93
CA GLU A 75 -4.73 0.42 -11.87
C GLU A 75 -4.79 -0.71 -10.84
N ILE A 76 -5.98 -0.93 -10.28
CA ILE A 76 -6.25 -2.04 -9.36
C ILE A 76 -6.16 -3.35 -10.16
N PRO A 77 -5.26 -4.28 -9.81
CA PRO A 77 -5.15 -5.54 -10.53
C PRO A 77 -6.45 -6.34 -10.40
N LYS A 78 -6.94 -6.92 -11.51
CA LYS A 78 -8.24 -7.63 -11.57
C LYS A 78 -8.41 -8.79 -10.57
N TYR A 79 -7.30 -9.31 -10.05
CA TYR A 79 -7.26 -10.41 -9.09
C TYR A 79 -7.25 -9.93 -7.62
N VAL A 80 -7.29 -8.62 -7.39
CA VAL A 80 -7.26 -8.02 -6.05
C VAL A 80 -8.55 -7.27 -5.79
N THR A 81 -9.18 -7.53 -4.64
CA THR A 81 -10.26 -6.69 -4.14
C THR A 81 -9.63 -5.49 -3.43
N PRO A 82 -9.92 -4.24 -3.85
CA PRO A 82 -9.42 -3.07 -3.17
C PRO A 82 -9.99 -3.02 -1.75
N ILE A 83 -9.13 -2.73 -0.79
CA ILE A 83 -9.53 -2.41 0.57
C ILE A 83 -9.53 -0.88 0.62
N ASP A 84 -10.70 -0.29 0.76
CA ASP A 84 -10.79 1.07 1.30
C ASP A 84 -10.58 0.94 2.81
N PRO A 85 -9.40 1.26 3.37
CA PRO A 85 -9.34 1.49 4.79
C PRO A 85 -10.23 2.70 5.02
N VAL A 86 -11.44 2.48 5.51
CA VAL A 86 -12.15 3.50 6.25
C VAL A 86 -11.26 3.77 7.45
N ILE A 87 -10.34 4.72 7.31
CA ILE A 87 -9.66 5.33 8.46
C ILE A 87 -10.75 6.17 9.12
N GLU A 88 -11.66 5.49 9.82
CA GLU A 88 -12.48 6.11 10.86
C GLU A 88 -11.46 6.61 11.88
N GLU A 89 -11.25 7.92 11.85
CA GLU A 89 -10.46 8.75 12.76
C GLU A 89 -9.78 7.97 13.90
N LEU A 90 -8.44 7.87 13.85
CA LEU A 90 -7.66 7.67 15.08
C LEU A 90 -7.86 8.90 15.98
N LYS A 91 -9.00 8.92 16.69
CA LYS A 91 -9.26 9.78 17.84
C LYS A 91 -8.70 9.06 19.06
N THR A 92 -7.51 9.48 19.48
CA THR A 92 -7.05 9.41 20.86
C THR A 92 -6.49 10.75 21.26
#